data_AF-A0A7L4N6Z2-F1
#
_entry.id   AF-A0A7L4N6Z2-F1
#
_cell.length_a   1.000
_cell.length_b   1.000
_cell.length_c   1.000
_cell.angle_alpha   90.00
_cell.angle_beta   90.00
_cell.angle_gamma   90.00
#
_symmetry.space_group_name_H-M   'P 1'
#
loop_
_entity.id
_entity.type
_entity.pdbx_description
1 polymer ?
#
loop_
_entity_poly.entity_id
_entity_poly.type
_entity_poly.pdbx_seq_one_letter_code
_entity_poly.pdbx_strand_id
1 'polypeptide(L)'
;AGLCHQLTNALVERKQPLRGISILRQAIDKMQMNTNQLTSIHADLCQLCLLAKCFKPALPYLDVDMMDICKENGAYDAKHFLCYYYYGGMIYTGLKNFERALYFYEQ
;
A
#
# COMPACT_ATOMS: atom_id res chain seq x y z
N ALA A 1 -1.08 -9.73 -8.87
CA ALA A 1 -1.45 -9.37 -7.49
C ALA A 1 -1.95 -10.52 -6.62
N GLY A 2 -2.77 -11.46 -7.08
CA GLY A 2 -3.38 -12.49 -6.20
C GLY A 2 -2.44 -13.20 -5.22
N LEU A 3 -1.23 -13.57 -5.66
CA LEU A 3 -0.20 -14.16 -4.78
C LEU A 3 0.29 -13.20 -3.69
N CYS A 4 0.40 -11.90 -3.99
CA CYS A 4 0.79 -10.88 -3.01
C CYS A 4 -0.28 -10.73 -1.92
N HIS A 5 -1.57 -10.69 -2.29
CA HIS A 5 -2.66 -10.66 -1.31
C HIS A 5 -2.67 -11.89 -0.41
N GLN A 6 -2.46 -13.09 -0.97
CA GLN A 6 -2.35 -14.32 -0.19
C GLN A 6 -1.16 -14.30 0.77
N LEU A 7 0.00 -13.82 0.31
CA LEU A 7 1.18 -13.65 1.15
C LEU A 7 0.91 -12.67 2.29
N THR A 8 0.30 -11.52 2.00
CA THR A 8 -0.09 -10.50 2.98
C THR A 8 -0.99 -11.11 4.04
N ASN A 9 -2.09 -11.76 3.65
CA ASN A 9 -3.02 -12.40 4.58
C ASN A 9 -2.31 -13.44 5.47
N ALA A 10 -1.48 -14.31 4.87
CA ALA A 10 -0.74 -15.33 5.62
C ALA A 10 0.25 -14.70 6.64
N LEU A 11 0.91 -13.60 6.29
CA LEU A 11 1.84 -12.91 7.21
C LEU A 11 1.10 -12.18 8.33
N VAL A 12 -0.07 -11.62 8.04
CA VAL A 12 -0.97 -11.00 9.03
C VAL A 12 -1.45 -12.06 10.03
N GLU A 13 -1.99 -13.18 9.55
CA GLU A 13 -2.45 -14.29 10.39
C GLU A 13 -1.33 -14.84 11.29
N ARG A 14 -0.12 -14.94 10.75
CA ARG A 14 1.07 -15.40 11.48
C ARG A 14 1.72 -14.34 12.37
N LYS A 15 1.20 -13.10 12.39
CA LYS A 15 1.78 -11.96 13.13
C LYS A 15 3.24 -11.67 12.77
N GLN A 16 3.62 -11.88 11.50
CA GLN A 16 4.97 -11.60 10.98
C GLN A 16 4.98 -10.60 9.80
N PRO A 17 4.28 -9.46 9.89
CA PRO A 17 4.08 -8.55 8.75
C PRO A 17 5.38 -7.95 8.20
N LEU A 18 6.38 -7.71 9.06
CA LEU A 18 7.66 -7.10 8.69
C LEU A 18 8.40 -7.86 7.57
N ARG A 19 8.25 -9.20 7.53
CA ARG A 19 8.94 -10.07 6.55
C ARG A 19 8.44 -9.87 5.12
N GLY A 20 7.23 -9.38 4.94
CA GLY A 20 6.62 -9.19 3.62
C GLY A 20 6.95 -7.85 2.97
N ILE A 21 7.35 -6.83 3.75
CA ILE A 21 7.48 -5.45 3.28
C ILE A 21 8.45 -5.34 2.09
N SER A 22 9.65 -5.93 2.20
CA SER A 22 10.63 -5.87 1.12
C SER A 22 10.17 -6.62 -0.14
N ILE A 23 9.44 -7.72 0.04
CA ILE A 23 8.92 -8.54 -1.05
C ILE A 23 7.83 -7.77 -1.80
N LEU A 24 6.89 -7.16 -1.07
CA LEU A 24 5.80 -6.38 -1.68
C LEU A 24 6.31 -5.15 -2.43
N ARG A 25 7.32 -4.46 -1.89
CA ARG A 25 7.99 -3.36 -2.58
C ARG A 25 8.54 -3.78 -3.94
N GLN A 26 9.31 -4.89 -3.96
CA GLN A 26 9.84 -5.43 -5.21
C GLN A 26 8.74 -5.87 -6.19
N ALA A 27 7.61 -6.36 -5.67
CA ALA A 27 6.47 -6.73 -6.49
C ALA A 27 5.81 -5.49 -7.13
N ILE A 28 5.59 -4.43 -6.35
CA ILE A 28 5.09 -3.14 -6.85
C ILE A 28 6.03 -2.59 -7.93
N ASP A 29 7.32 -2.52 -7.64
CA ASP A 29 8.33 -1.95 -8.54
C ASP A 29 8.38 -2.68 -9.90
N LYS A 30 8.10 -3.99 -9.91
CA LYS A 30 8.06 -4.82 -11.12
C LYS A 30 6.72 -4.81 -11.84
N MET A 31 5.63 -4.50 -11.14
CA MET A 31 4.27 -4.54 -11.71
C MET A 31 3.83 -3.20 -12.28
N GLN A 32 4.27 -2.10 -11.69
CA GLN A 32 3.95 -0.77 -12.19
C GLN A 32 4.66 -0.52 -13.52
N MET A 33 3.95 0.08 -14.48
CA MET A 33 4.53 0.51 -15.76
C MET A 33 5.20 1.89 -15.64
N ASN A 34 4.74 2.70 -14.69
CA ASN A 34 5.31 3.97 -14.29
C ASN A 34 5.06 4.20 -12.79
N THR A 35 5.74 5.19 -12.18
CA THR A 35 5.68 5.45 -10.74
C THR A 35 4.35 6.02 -10.25
N ASN A 36 3.48 6.45 -11.15
CA ASN A 36 2.23 7.14 -10.81
C ASN A 36 1.02 6.19 -10.91
N GLN A 37 1.29 4.89 -10.94
CA GLN A 37 0.28 3.86 -11.17
C GLN A 37 -0.04 3.09 -9.88
N LEU A 38 -1.30 3.18 -9.44
CA LEU A 38 -1.78 2.50 -8.26
C LEU A 38 -2.12 1.04 -8.56
N THR A 39 -1.25 0.14 -8.13
CA THR A 39 -1.54 -1.31 -8.07
C THR A 39 -2.29 -1.67 -6.79
N SER A 40 -2.99 -2.81 -6.78
CA SER A 40 -3.71 -3.28 -5.58
C SER A 40 -2.77 -3.61 -4.42
N ILE A 41 -1.51 -3.95 -4.74
CA ILE A 41 -0.47 -4.34 -3.78
C ILE A 41 -0.01 -3.15 -2.92
N HIS A 42 -0.25 -1.92 -3.34
CA HIS A 42 0.03 -0.75 -2.50
C HIS A 42 -0.75 -0.78 -1.19
N ALA A 43 -2.02 -1.22 -1.22
CA ALA A 43 -2.83 -1.36 -0.02
C ALA A 43 -2.23 -2.41 0.95
N ASP A 44 -1.78 -3.54 0.41
CA ASP A 44 -1.12 -4.60 1.18
C ASP A 44 0.18 -4.10 1.83
N LEU A 45 1.00 -3.35 1.08
CA LEU A 45 2.22 -2.75 1.61
C LEU A 45 1.93 -1.84 2.80
N CYS A 46 0.93 -0.96 2.68
CA CYS A 46 0.50 -0.08 3.76
C CYS A 46 0.00 -0.86 4.97
N GLN A 47 -0.80 -1.91 4.75
CA GLN A 47 -1.29 -2.79 5.82
C GLN A 47 -0.14 -3.46 6.59
N LEU A 48 0.84 -4.03 5.88
CA LEU A 48 2.00 -4.66 6.52
C LEU A 48 2.84 -3.64 7.29
N CYS A 49 3.06 -2.45 6.74
CA CYS A 49 3.80 -1.36 7.40
C CYS A 49 3.09 -0.89 8.68
N LEU A 50 1.76 -0.76 8.65
CA LEU A 50 0.94 -0.41 9.82
C LEU A 50 1.07 -1.44 10.93
N LEU A 51 0.86 -2.72 10.61
CA LEU A 51 0.91 -3.82 11.58
C LEU A 51 2.32 -4.03 12.15
N ALA A 52 3.35 -3.85 11.32
CA ALA A 52 4.75 -3.91 11.75
C ALA A 52 5.22 -2.65 12.50
N LYS A 53 4.41 -1.58 12.54
CA LYS A 53 4.81 -0.24 13.03
C LYS A 53 6.09 0.28 12.37
N CYS A 54 6.27 -0.03 11.09
CA CYS A 54 7.45 0.34 10.30
C CYS A 54 7.02 1.08 9.04
N PHE A 55 6.90 2.41 9.13
CA PHE A 55 6.26 3.23 8.09
C PHE A 55 7.22 3.68 7.00
N LYS A 56 8.51 3.87 7.33
CA LYS A 56 9.54 4.40 6.42
C LYS A 56 9.58 3.69 5.04
N PRO A 57 9.41 2.35 4.94
CA PRO A 57 9.43 1.68 3.64
C PRO A 57 8.25 2.00 2.71
N ALA A 58 7.10 2.46 3.24
CA ALA A 58 5.93 2.79 2.43
C ALA A 58 5.97 4.22 1.86
N LEU A 59 6.72 5.13 2.51
CA LEU A 59 6.75 6.55 2.13
C LEU A 59 7.08 6.82 0.66
N PRO A 60 8.07 6.16 0.02
CA PRO A 60 8.37 6.40 -1.39
C PRO A 60 7.19 6.16 -2.35
N TYR A 61 6.21 5.36 -1.93
CA TYR A 61 5.02 5.06 -2.73
C TYR A 61 3.84 5.97 -2.37
N LEU A 62 3.77 6.45 -1.12
CA LEU A 62 2.70 7.33 -0.63
C LEU A 62 2.95 8.81 -0.98
N ASP A 63 4.22 9.21 -1.09
CA ASP A 63 4.62 10.58 -1.42
C ASP A 63 4.37 10.92 -2.90
N VAL A 64 4.01 9.93 -3.72
CA VAL A 64 3.66 10.11 -5.13
C VAL A 64 2.15 10.22 -5.28
N ASP A 65 1.70 11.25 -6.01
CA ASP A 65 0.29 11.36 -6.40
C ASP A 65 0.00 10.37 -7.54
N MET A 66 -0.81 9.37 -7.23
CA MET A 66 -1.23 8.34 -8.17
C MET A 66 -2.19 8.96 -9.19
N MET A 67 -1.87 8.84 -10.49
CA MET A 67 -2.69 9.38 -11.58
C MET A 67 -3.49 8.30 -12.31
N ASP A 68 -3.04 7.05 -12.27
CA ASP A 68 -3.67 5.92 -12.96
C ASP A 68 -3.86 4.71 -12.04
N ILE A 69 -4.91 3.92 -12.26
CA ILE A 69 -5.12 2.65 -11.56
C ILE A 69 -4.66 1.49 -12.45
N CYS A 70 -3.78 0.62 -11.94
CA CYS A 70 -3.36 -0.58 -12.64
C CYS A 70 -4.48 -1.61 -12.70
N LYS A 71 -5.03 -1.84 -13.90
CA LYS A 71 -6.03 -2.89 -14.15
C LYS A 71 -5.32 -4.24 -14.30
N GLU A 72 -5.12 -4.92 -13.18
CA GLU A 72 -4.45 -6.22 -13.08
C GLU A 72 -5.28 -7.34 -13.74
N ASN A 73 -5.13 -7.50 -15.06
CA ASN A 73 -5.97 -8.39 -15.90
C ASN A 73 -7.45 -7.98 -15.96
N GLY A 74 -7.73 -6.68 -15.87
CA GLY A 74 -9.06 -6.12 -16.14
C GLY A 74 -9.96 -5.87 -14.92
N ALA A 75 -9.57 -6.32 -13.72
CA ALA A 75 -10.32 -6.04 -12.49
C ALA A 75 -9.41 -5.38 -11.44
N TYR A 76 -9.84 -4.22 -10.95
CA TYR A 76 -9.31 -3.60 -9.74
C TYR A 76 -10.47 -3.49 -8.77
N ASP A 77 -10.36 -4.12 -7.60
CA ASP A 77 -11.40 -4.03 -6.57
C ASP A 77 -11.29 -2.69 -5.83
N ALA A 78 -12.38 -1.93 -5.81
CA ALA A 78 -12.49 -0.64 -5.14
C ALA A 78 -12.06 -0.69 -3.67
N LYS A 79 -12.17 -1.85 -3.02
CA LYS A 79 -11.66 -2.05 -1.65
C LYS A 79 -10.17 -1.75 -1.54
N HIS A 80 -9.35 -2.13 -2.52
CA HIS A 80 -7.91 -1.86 -2.46
C HIS A 80 -7.60 -0.38 -2.58
N PHE A 81 -8.38 0.37 -3.36
CA PHE A 81 -8.26 1.82 -3.46
C PHE A 81 -8.56 2.46 -2.10
N LEU A 82 -9.72 2.13 -1.52
CA LEU A 82 -10.13 2.64 -0.20
C LEU A 82 -9.13 2.27 0.89
N CYS A 83 -8.65 1.02 0.91
CA CYS A 83 -7.65 0.56 1.86
C CYS A 83 -6.31 1.30 1.68
N TYR A 84 -5.86 1.53 0.45
CA TYR A 84 -4.64 2.28 0.20
C TYR A 84 -4.72 3.69 0.79
N TYR A 85 -5.78 4.43 0.49
CA TYR A 85 -5.95 5.80 0.97
C TYR A 85 -6.16 5.86 2.49
N TYR A 86 -7.03 5.01 3.03
CA TYR A 86 -7.27 4.95 4.47
C TYR A 86 -6.01 4.57 5.26
N TYR A 87 -5.28 3.54 4.83
CA TYR A 87 -4.04 3.12 5.49
C TYR A 87 -2.91 4.12 5.30
N GLY A 88 -2.80 4.74 4.13
CA GLY A 88 -1.87 5.85 3.89
C GLY A 88 -2.13 7.03 4.83
N GLY A 89 -3.41 7.42 5.00
CA GLY A 89 -3.82 8.44 5.96
C GLY A 89 -3.43 8.09 7.40
N MET A 90 -3.62 6.82 7.81
CA MET A 90 -3.17 6.34 9.13
C MET A 90 -1.65 6.41 9.29
N ILE A 91 -0.89 6.06 8.25
CA ILE A 91 0.58 6.13 8.24
C ILE A 91 1.04 7.59 8.44
N TYR A 92 0.53 8.53 7.64
CA TYR A 92 0.90 9.93 7.77
C TYR A 92 0.44 10.54 9.09
N THR A 93 -0.73 10.15 9.61
CA THR A 93 -1.19 10.53 10.94
C THR A 93 -0.21 10.06 12.02
N GLY A 94 0.23 8.79 11.93
CA GLY A 94 1.25 8.24 12.83
C GLY A 94 2.60 8.95 12.77
N LEU A 95 2.94 9.53 11.62
CA LEU A 95 4.13 10.35 11.40
C LEU A 95 3.92 11.84 11.72
N LYS A 96 2.73 12.24 12.16
CA LYS A 96 2.32 13.63 12.41
C LYS A 96 2.41 14.54 11.17
N ASN A 97 2.38 13.97 9.98
CA ASN A 97 2.20 14.72 8.73
C ASN A 97 0.70 14.88 8.47
N PHE A 98 0.08 15.79 9.20
CA PHE A 98 -1.39 15.93 9.20
C PHE A 98 -1.94 16.49 7.88
N GLU A 99 -1.15 17.29 7.16
CA GLU A 99 -1.53 17.82 5.85
C GLU A 99 -1.74 16.67 4.84
N ARG A 100 -0.74 15.80 4.70
CA ARG A 100 -0.83 14.66 3.80
C ARG A 100 -1.83 13.61 4.29
N ALA A 101 -1.96 13.43 5.60
CA ALA A 101 -2.98 12.56 6.18
C ALA A 101 -4.40 13.01 5.81
N LEU A 102 -4.69 14.31 5.94
CA LEU A 102 -5.99 14.88 5.58
C LEU A 102 -6.29 14.65 4.10
N TYR A 103 -5.34 14.96 3.22
CA TYR A 103 -5.47 14.67 1.78
C TYR A 103 -5.84 13.20 1.54
N PHE A 104 -5.14 12.26 2.17
CA PHE A 104 -5.41 10.83 2.03
C PHE A 104 -6.78 10.39 2.59
N TYR A 105 -7.32 11.07 3.59
CA TYR A 105 -8.65 10.78 4.12
C TYR A 105 -9.80 11.39 3.28
N GLU A 106 -9.51 12.40 2.46
CA GLU A 106 -10.49 13.05 1.59
C GLU A 106 -10.67 12.37 0.22
N GLN A 107 -9.67 11.59 -0.24
CA GLN A 107 -9.74 10.81 -1.50
C GLN A 107 -10.62 9.56 -1.35
#